data_AF-A0AAC9JET7-F1
#
_entry.id   AF-A0AAC9JET7-F1
#
_cell.length_a   1.000
_cell.length_b   1.000
_cell.length_c   1.000
_cell.angle_alpha   90.00
_cell.angle_beta   90.00
_cell.angle_gamma   90.00
#
_symmetry.space_group_name_H-M   'P 1'
#
loop_
_entity.id
_entity.type
_entity.pdbx_description
1 polymer ?
#
loop_
_entity_poly.entity_id
_entity_poly.type
_entity_poly.pdbx_seq_one_letter_code
_entity_poly.pdbx_strand_id
1 'polypeptide(L)' 'MTPLMKVFSEDNKKHKVIEGVRLTPEGKEVRTLADIKRSDRVLYKLDNGKQYTLTHEDLKSAPDVKPDWGL' A
#
# COMPACT_ATOMS: atom_id res chain seq x y z
N MET A 1 12.73 -5.12 -6.13
CA MET A 1 11.47 -4.37 -6.33
C MET A 1 10.56 -5.14 -7.28
N THR A 2 9.32 -5.44 -6.88
CA THR A 2 8.32 -6.06 -7.76
C THR A 2 7.82 -5.07 -8.82
N PRO A 3 7.24 -5.54 -9.94
CA PRO A 3 6.68 -4.64 -10.95
C PRO A 3 5.62 -3.69 -10.38
N LEU A 4 4.75 -4.18 -9.50
CA LEU A 4 3.70 -3.36 -8.87
C LEU A 4 4.29 -2.28 -7.95
N MET A 5 5.28 -2.65 -7.12
CA MET A 5 5.97 -1.71 -6.23
C MET A 5 6.70 -0.62 -7.03
N LYS A 6 7.24 -0.96 -8.21
CA LYS A 6 7.88 0.01 -9.10
C LYS A 6 6.89 1.05 -9.60
N VAL A 7 5.74 0.62 -10.12
CA VAL A 7 4.71 1.53 -10.63
C VAL A 7 4.17 2.42 -9.51
N PHE A 8 3.88 1.83 -8.34
CA PHE A 8 3.48 2.61 -7.16
C PHE A 8 4.54 3.65 -6.80
N SER A 9 5.82 3.27 -6.73
CA SER A 9 6.92 4.18 -6.38
C SER A 9 7.03 5.35 -7.37
N GLU A 10 6.87 5.10 -8.67
CA GLU A 10 6.93 6.13 -9.70
C GLU A 10 5.74 7.11 -9.64
N ASP A 11 4.53 6.60 -9.35
CA ASP A 11 3.36 7.45 -9.17
C ASP A 11 3.41 8.21 -7.84
N ASN A 12 3.88 7.60 -6.76
CA ASN A 12 3.97 8.21 -5.43
C ASN A 12 4.94 9.41 -5.40
N LYS A 13 5.99 9.40 -6.24
CA LYS A 13 6.88 10.57 -6.45
C LYS A 13 6.18 11.80 -7.05
N LYS A 14 5.03 11.61 -7.69
CA LYS A 14 4.27 12.68 -8.36
C LYS A 14 2.97 13.01 -7.63
N HIS A 15 2.44 12.05 -6.89
CA HIS A 15 1.12 12.06 -6.30
C HIS A 15 1.19 11.51 -4.88
N LYS A 16 0.79 12.31 -3.90
CA LYS A 16 0.82 11.87 -2.50
C LYS A 16 -0.26 10.83 -2.22
N VAL A 17 0.00 9.99 -1.23
CA VAL A 17 -1.01 9.11 -0.64
C VAL A 17 -2.01 9.95 0.15
N ILE A 18 -3.29 9.73 -0.11
CA ILE A 18 -4.39 10.33 0.63
C ILE A 18 -5.07 9.33 1.57
N GLU A 19 -4.88 8.03 1.35
CA GLU A 19 -5.49 6.97 2.16
C GLU A 19 -4.63 5.69 2.13
N GLY A 20 -4.48 5.04 3.28
CA GLY A 20 -3.81 3.75 3.42
C GLY A 20 -4.61 2.81 4.31
N VAL A 21 -5.13 1.72 3.74
CA VAL A 21 -6.02 0.77 4.43
C VAL A 21 -5.37 -0.61 4.48
N ARG A 22 -5.22 -1.18 5.68
CA ARG A 22 -4.79 -2.58 5.82
C ARG A 22 -5.91 -3.51 5.43
N LEU A 23 -5.60 -4.50 4.59
CA LEU A 23 -6.56 -5.51 4.17
C LEU A 23 -6.13 -6.90 4.64
N THR A 24 -7.10 -7.79 4.79
CA THR A 24 -6.89 -9.22 4.97
C THR A 24 -6.54 -9.89 3.63
N PRO A 25 -6.10 -11.16 3.62
CA PRO A 25 -5.81 -11.88 2.38
C PRO A 25 -7.01 -12.00 1.43
N GLU A 26 -8.23 -11.94 1.99
CA GLU A 26 -9.48 -11.91 1.24
C GLU A 26 -9.83 -10.50 0.69
N GLY A 27 -8.98 -9.50 0.91
CA GLY A 27 -9.20 -8.13 0.46
C GLY A 27 -10.19 -7.33 1.31
N LYS A 28 -10.53 -7.81 2.52
CA LYS A 28 -11.42 -7.08 3.43
C LYS A 28 -10.64 -6.11 4.30
N GLU A 29 -11.22 -4.96 4.59
CA GLU A 29 -10.65 -4.01 5.54
C GLU A 29 -10.49 -4.65 6.92
N VAL A 30 -9.32 -4.43 7.50
CA VAL A 30 -8.97 -4.89 8.84
C VAL A 30 -9.74 -4.08 9.87
N ARG A 31 -10.67 -4.74 10.58
CA ARG A 31 -11.51 -4.10 11.62
C ARG A 31 -11.28 -4.67 13.02
N THR A 32 -10.72 -5.87 13.12
CA THR A 32 -10.47 -6.54 14.39
C THR A 32 -8.98 -6.86 14.60
N LEU A 33 -8.59 -7.12 15.85
CA LEU A 33 -7.23 -7.58 16.16
C LEU A 33 -6.87 -8.90 15.45
N ALA A 34 -7.85 -9.78 15.25
CA ALA A 34 -7.65 -11.02 14.50
C ALA A 34 -7.32 -10.73 13.03
N ASP A 35 -7.98 -9.74 12.43
CA ASP A 35 -7.71 -9.30 11.06
C ASP A 35 -6.32 -8.67 10.94
N ILE A 36 -5.87 -7.89 11.93
CA ILE A 36 -4.53 -7.30 11.94
C ILE A 36 -3.46 -8.40 11.85
N LYS A 37 -3.64 -9.50 12.59
CA LYS A 37 -2.69 -10.63 12.58
C LYS A 37 -2.66 -11.36 11.24
N ARG A 38 -3.75 -11.32 10.48
CA ARG A 38 -3.90 -12.00 9.19
C ARG A 38 -3.58 -11.09 8.01
N SER A 39 -3.57 -9.78 8.21
CA SER A 39 -3.30 -8.79 7.18
C SER A 39 -1.96 -9.06 6.50
N ASP A 40 -1.99 -9.10 5.17
CA ASP A 40 -0.84 -9.39 4.31
C ASP A 40 -0.62 -8.32 3.24
N ARG A 41 -1.48 -7.29 3.21
CA ARG A 41 -1.46 -6.25 2.17
C ARG A 41 -2.05 -4.93 2.66
N VAL A 42 -1.69 -3.86 1.97
CA VAL A 42 -2.16 -2.49 2.21
C VAL A 42 -2.65 -1.90 0.89
N LEU A 43 -3.85 -1.35 0.90
CA LEU A 43 -4.38 -0.52 -0.16
C LEU A 43 -3.90 0.92 0.04
N TYR A 44 -3.23 1.48 -0.95
CA TYR A 44 -2.89 2.89 -1.02
C TYR A 44 -3.73 3.58 -2.09
N LYS A 45 -4.31 4.73 -1.74
CA LYS A 45 -4.98 5.63 -2.68
C LYS A 45 -4.17 6.91 -2.83
N LEU A 46 -3.92 7.31 -4.06
CA LEU A 46 -3.21 8.54 -4.39
C LEU A 46 -4.19 9.69 -4.67
N ASP A 47 -3.70 10.93 -4.60
CA ASP A 47 -4.51 12.13 -4.83
C ASP A 47 -5.12 12.23 -6.24
N ASN A 48 -4.50 11.59 -7.22
CA ASN A 48 -5.01 11.47 -8.59
C ASN A 48 -6.09 10.37 -8.75
N GLY A 49 -6.50 9.72 -7.66
CA GLY A 49 -7.51 8.67 -7.64
C GLY A 49 -7.01 7.26 -7.95
N LYS A 50 -5.73 7.08 -8.34
CA LYS A 50 -5.15 5.74 -8.54
C LYS A 50 -5.06 4.98 -7.22
N GLN A 51 -5.18 3.66 -7.32
CA GLN A 51 -5.17 2.76 -6.17
C GLN A 51 -4.22 1.59 -6.40
N TYR A 52 -3.50 1.21 -5.34
CA TYR A 52 -2.50 0.16 -5.35
C TYR A 52 -2.65 -0.72 -4.12
N THR A 53 -2.94 -2.01 -4.33
CA THR A 53 -2.93 -3.00 -3.25
C THR A 53 -1.57 -3.69 -3.22
N LEU A 54 -0.72 -3.29 -2.27
CA LEU A 54 0.64 -3.82 -2.12
C LEU A 54 0.67 -4.90 -1.06
N THR A 55 1.16 -6.08 -1.42
CA THR A 55 1.39 -7.18 -0.48
C THR A 55 2.64 -6.93 0.38
N HIS A 56 2.82 -7.73 1.43
CA HIS A 56 4.06 -7.74 2.22
C HIS A 56 5.29 -8.03 1.35
N GLU A 57 5.16 -8.84 0.29
CA GLU A 57 6.27 -9.10 -0.64
C GLU A 57 6.62 -7.85 -1.44
N ASP A 58 5.63 -7.12 -1.96
CA ASP A 58 5.83 -5.86 -2.67
C ASP A 58 6.55 -4.84 -1.79
N LEU A 59 6.08 -4.66 -0.55
CA LEU A 59 6.66 -3.72 0.41
C LEU A 59 8.10 -4.11 0.80
N LYS A 60 8.38 -5.41 0.99
CA LYS A 60 9.73 -5.91 1.28
C LYS A 60 10.68 -5.78 0.09
N SER A 61 10.16 -5.76 -1.12
CA SER A 61 10.98 -5.70 -2.33
C SER A 61 11.67 -4.34 -2.56
N ALA A 62 11.25 -3.31 -1.81
CA ALA A 62 11.80 -1.95 -1.84
C ALA A 62 11.66 -1.27 -0.46
N PRO A 63 12.44 -1.67 0.55
CA PRO A 63 12.30 -1.20 1.93
C PRO A 63 12.58 0.30 2.11
N ASP A 64 13.35 0.89 1.19
CA ASP A 64 13.71 2.31 1.21
C ASP A 64 12.60 3.21 0.64
N VAL A 65 11.64 2.64 -0.09
CA VAL A 65 10.51 3.40 -0.65
C VAL A 65 9.47 3.58 0.45
N LYS A 66 9.44 4.80 1.00
CA LYS A 66 8.40 5.23 1.92
C LYS A 66 7.29 5.95 1.14
N PRO A 67 6.01 5.63 1.37
CA PRO A 67 4.93 6.39 0.78
C PRO A 67 5.01 7.85 1.24
N ASP A 68 4.97 8.79 0.29
CA ASP A 68 4.82 10.21 0.57
C ASP A 68 3.36 10.54 0.89
N TRP A 69 3.14 11.17 2.04
CA TRP A 69 1.83 11.60 2.51
C TRP A 69 1.63 13.11 2.38
N GLY A 70 2.66 13.85 1.96
CA GLY A 70 2.67 15.31 1.93
C GLY A 70 2.58 15.96 3.31
N LEU A 71 3.14 15.30 4.34
CA LEU A 71 3.19 15.77 5.73
C LEU A 71 4.53 16.45 6.05
#